data_AF-A0A8S3BL47-F1
#
_entry.id   AF-A0A8S3BL47-F1
#
_cell.length_a   1.000
_cell.length_b   1.000
_cell.length_c   1.000
_cell.angle_alpha   90.00
_cell.angle_beta   90.00
_cell.angle_gamma   90.00
#
_symmetry.space_group_name_H-M   'P 1'
#
loop_
_entity.id
_entity.type
_entity.pdbx_description
1 polymer ?
#
loop_
_entity_poly.entity_id
_entity_poly.type
_entity_poly.pdbx_seq_one_letter_code
_entity_poly.pdbx_strand_id
1 'polypeptide(L)' 'FITEPPGAPGQPEVGEITNNTATLTWDKPISDGGGPINGYWVEKREKNTDKWVP' A
#
# COMPACT_ATOMS: atom_id res chain seq x y z
N PHE A 1 15.76 -14.80 12.35
CA PHE A 1 14.40 -15.36 12.18
C PHE A 1 13.47 -14.18 12.02
N ILE A 2 12.60 -14.18 11.00
CA ILE A 2 11.56 -13.15 10.88
C ILE A 2 10.54 -13.47 11.97
N THR A 3 10.42 -12.57 12.94
CA THR A 3 9.69 -12.83 14.18
C THR A 3 8.24 -12.42 14.08
N GLU A 4 7.93 -11.42 13.25
CA GLU A 4 6.58 -10.87 13.12
C GLU A 4 6.31 -10.43 11.68
N PRO A 5 5.03 -10.33 11.25
CA PRO A 5 4.70 -9.64 10.02
C PRO A 5 5.11 -8.17 10.07
N PRO A 6 5.47 -7.54 8.94
CA PRO A 6 5.59 -6.09 8.88
C PRO A 6 4.32 -5.39 9.36
N GLY A 7 4.50 -4.23 9.98
CA GLY A 7 3.37 -3.35 10.28
C GLY A 7 2.67 -2.85 9.02
N ALA A 8 1.51 -2.21 9.21
CA ALA A 8 0.85 -1.52 8.10
C ALA A 8 1.75 -0.41 7.54
N PRO A 9 1.77 -0.21 6.20
CA PRO A 9 2.36 1.00 5.64
C PRO A 9 1.58 2.23 6.09
N GLY A 10 2.17 3.41 5.88
CA GLY A 10 1.48 4.68 6.05
C GLY A 10 0.24 4.77 5.15
N GLN A 11 -0.67 5.68 5.49
CA GLN A 11 -1.82 5.96 4.64
C GLN A 11 -1.32 6.45 3.27
N PRO A 12 -1.84 5.89 2.15
CA PRO A 12 -1.45 6.35 0.84
C PRO A 12 -1.98 7.77 0.58
N GLU A 13 -1.09 8.63 0.13
CA GLU A 13 -1.37 9.97 -0.37
C GLU A 13 -1.48 9.93 -1.89
N VAL A 14 -2.48 10.64 -2.43
CA VAL A 14 -2.72 10.72 -3.87
C VAL A 14 -1.97 11.93 -4.43
N GLY A 15 -1.06 11.66 -5.36
CA GLY A 15 -0.35 12.67 -6.11
C GLY A 15 -1.06 13.03 -7.41
N GLU A 16 -0.32 13.01 -8.52
CA GLU A 16 -0.87 13.31 -9.84
C GLU A 16 -1.94 12.30 -10.27
N ILE A 17 -3.00 12.83 -10.88
CA ILE A 17 -4.12 12.05 -11.41
C ILE A 17 -4.30 12.41 -12.88
N THR A 18 -4.40 11.40 -13.73
CA THR A 18 -4.84 11.52 -15.12
C THR A 18 -6.16 10.79 -15.31
N ASN A 19 -6.71 10.80 -16.53
CA ASN A 19 -7.92 10.04 -16.83
C ASN A 19 -7.76 8.52 -16.65
N ASN A 20 -6.53 8.00 -16.63
CA ASN A 20 -6.26 6.57 -16.62
C ASN A 20 -5.23 6.12 -15.57
N THR A 21 -4.58 7.06 -14.88
CA THR A 21 -3.51 6.76 -13.92
C THR A 21 -3.64 7.64 -12.68
N ALA A 22 -3.16 7.14 -11.55
CA ALA A 22 -2.97 7.91 -10.33
C ALA A 22 -1.62 7.51 -9.72
N THR A 23 -0.89 8.49 -9.21
CA THR A 23 0.35 8.26 -8.47
C THR A 23 0.03 8.20 -6.98
N LEU A 24 0.53 7.16 -6.30
CA LEU A 24 0.34 6.96 -4.87
C LEU A 24 1.70 6.94 -4.17
N THR A 25 1.79 7.63 -3.03
CA THR A 25 2.96 7.62 -2.14
C THR A 25 2.53 7.24 -0.73
N TRP A 26 3.36 6.48 0.00
CA TRP A 26 3.09 6.09 1.38
C TRP A 26 4.39 5.93 2.15
N ASP A 27 4.30 6.07 3.48
CA ASP A 27 5.42 5.78 4.36
C ASP A 27 5.63 4.27 4.53
N LYS A 28 6.90 3.88 4.72
CA LYS A 28 7.24 2.50 5.12
C LYS A 28 6.65 2.17 6.49
N PRO A 29 6.38 0.89 6.79
CA PRO A 29 6.00 0.47 8.14
C PRO A 29 7.01 0.91 9.21
N ILE A 30 6.51 1.19 10.41
CA ILE A 30 7.35 1.52 11.57
C ILE A 30 8.21 0.30 11.96
N SER A 31 7.64 -0.90 11.88
CA SER A 31 8.31 -2.17 12.12
C SER A 31 8.26 -3.04 10.87
N ASP A 32 9.39 -3.62 10.49
CA ASP A 32 9.53 -4.58 9.39
C ASP A 32 9.41 -6.04 9.85
N GLY A 33 9.14 -6.27 11.15
CA GLY A 33 8.96 -7.61 11.71
C GLY A 33 10.24 -8.44 11.80
N GLY A 34 11.41 -7.81 11.62
CA GLY A 34 12.72 -8.45 11.73
C GLY A 34 13.27 -8.98 10.40
N GLY A 35 12.76 -8.51 9.27
CA GLY A 35 13.29 -8.83 7.94
C GLY A 35 12.96 -7.76 6.90
N PRO A 36 13.59 -7.81 5.71
CA PRO A 36 13.42 -6.77 4.70
C PRO A 36 11.99 -6.76 4.11
N ILE A 37 11.46 -5.56 3.85
CA ILE A 37 10.23 -5.38 3.08
C ILE A 37 10.52 -5.67 1.59
N ASN A 38 9.95 -6.74 1.06
CA ASN A 38 10.16 -7.16 -0.34
C ASN A 38 9.29 -6.39 -1.35
N GLY A 39 8.21 -5.76 -0.90
CA GLY A 39 7.29 -5.03 -1.75
C GLY A 39 5.99 -4.67 -1.03
N TYR A 40 5.08 -4.04 -1.77
CA TYR A 40 3.77 -3.62 -1.29
C TYR A 40 2.68 -4.16 -2.21
N TRP A 41 1.56 -4.57 -1.63
CA TRP A 41 0.34 -4.83 -2.37
C TRP A 41 -0.46 -3.54 -2.45
N VAL A 42 -0.77 -3.12 -3.68
CA VAL A 42 -1.65 -1.99 -3.94
C VAL A 42 -2.95 -2.56 -4.47
N GLU A 43 -4.06 -2.13 -3.89
CA GLU A 43 -5.39 -2.48 -4.36
C GLU A 43 -6.16 -1.20 -4.69
N LYS A 44 -7.09 -1.30 -5.64
CA LYS A 44 -8.02 -0.24 -6.01
C LYS A 44 -9.47 -0.70 -5.87
N ARG A 45 -10.37 0.25 -5.65
CA ARG A 45 -11.81 0.00 -5.55
C ARG A 45 -12.56 1.09 -6.28
N GLU A 46 -13.43 0.69 -7.22
CA GLU A 46 -14.33 1.61 -7.90
C GLU A 46 -15.36 2.18 -6.92
N LYS A 47 -15.75 3.45 -7.08
CA LYS A 47 -16.65 4.13 -6.14
C LYS A 47 -17.99 3.40 -5.91
N ASN A 48 -18.45 2.65 -6.91
CA ASN A 48 -19.74 1.97 -6.91
C ASN A 48 -19.63 0.48 -6.55
N THR A 49 -18.48 0.02 -6.06
CA THR A 49 -18.31 -1.37 -5.61
C THR A 49 -17.67 -1.40 -4.22
N ASP A 50 -18.02 -2.43 -3.45
CA ASP A 50 -17.36 -2.74 -2.19
C ASP A 50 -16.15 -3.65 -2.35
N LYS A 51 -15.82 -4.03 -3.59
CA LYS A 51 -14.75 -4.98 -3.89
C LYS A 51 -13.43 -4.29 -4.24
N TRP A 52 -12.39 -4.58 -3.47
CA TRP A 52 -11.02 -4.25 -3.80
C TRP A 52 -10.47 -5.24 -4.84
N VAL A 53 -9.68 -4.73 -5.77
CA VAL A 53 -8.97 -5.51 -6.78
C VAL A 53 -7.51 -5.08 -6.80
N PRO A 54 -6.55 -6.00 -7.04
CA PRO A 54 -5.16 -5.65 -7.31
C PRO A 54 -5.00 -4.77 -8.55
#